data_AF-A0A0B1SAU1-F1
#
_entry.id   AF-A0A0B1SAU1-F1
#
_cell.length_a   1.000
_cell.length_b   1.000
_cell.length_c   1.000
_cell.angle_alpha   90.00
_cell.angle_beta   90.00
_cell.angle_gamma   90.00
#
_symmetry.space_group_name_H-M   'P 1'
#
loop_
_entity.id
_entity.type
_entity.pdbx_description
1 polymer ?
#
loop_
_entity_poly.entity_id
_entity_poly.type
_entity_poly.pdbx_seq_one_letter_code
_entity_poly.pdbx_strand_id
1 'polypeptide(L)'
;ASAAAPLYFEEVKLGNFLLQDGGVIANNPTAIGVHEAKLLWPDERFHCVVSVGNGRSVCYLDSEEAETPANLGPLEKFNRIIDSATDTEGVHMCMHDLLDQNVYYRLNPYVTFPYGLDEIDPKRLEQMQNDAKLYVRRNSTKIKEAASRLLEVMIFFSFFCFKYQVDNICQRHKIGEKEIEVLKQKSILW
;
A
#
# COMPACT_ATOMS: atom_id res chain seq x y z
N ALA A 1 7.30 13.30 -10.87
CA ALA A 1 6.57 12.46 -11.85
C ALA A 1 5.32 11.89 -11.18
N SER A 2 5.42 10.87 -10.32
CA SER A 2 4.24 10.18 -9.76
C SER A 2 3.27 11.01 -8.90
N ALA A 3 3.65 12.21 -8.45
CA ALA A 3 2.79 13.12 -7.68
C ALA A 3 2.45 14.42 -8.47
N ALA A 4 2.72 14.44 -9.78
CA ALA A 4 2.44 15.59 -10.63
C ALA A 4 0.98 15.61 -11.05
N ALA A 5 0.08 15.78 -10.06
CA ALA A 5 -1.37 15.77 -10.23
C ALA A 5 -1.76 16.78 -11.31
N PRO A 6 -2.49 16.35 -12.37
CA PRO A 6 -2.94 17.29 -13.40
C PRO A 6 -3.76 18.41 -12.74
N LEU A 7 -3.60 19.63 -13.24
CA LEU A 7 -4.19 20.87 -12.70
C LEU A 7 -3.56 21.42 -11.41
N TYR A 8 -2.73 20.64 -10.70
CA TYR A 8 -1.95 21.13 -9.55
C TYR A 8 -0.49 21.38 -9.90
N PHE A 9 0.11 20.49 -10.69
CA PHE A 9 1.52 20.56 -11.06
C PHE A 9 1.72 20.42 -12.57
N GLU A 10 2.78 21.03 -13.07
CA GLU A 10 3.23 20.82 -14.44
C GLU A 10 3.76 19.40 -14.64
N GLU A 11 3.63 18.91 -15.87
CA GLU A 11 4.12 17.60 -16.27
C GLU A 11 5.64 17.53 -16.18
N VAL A 12 6.16 16.40 -15.72
CA VAL A 12 7.60 16.21 -15.55
C VAL A 12 8.19 15.63 -16.81
N LYS A 13 8.99 16.43 -17.53
CA LYS A 13 9.73 15.95 -18.69
C LYS A 13 11.02 15.25 -18.27
N LEU A 14 11.16 13.96 -18.60
CA LEU A 14 12.36 13.17 -18.37
C LEU A 14 12.85 12.59 -19.70
N GLY A 15 13.85 13.23 -20.31
CA GLY A 15 14.30 12.88 -21.66
C GLY A 15 13.18 13.04 -22.69
N ASN A 16 12.78 11.93 -23.31
CA ASN A 16 11.69 11.88 -24.29
C ASN A 16 10.33 11.54 -23.66
N PHE A 17 10.27 11.34 -22.35
CA PHE A 17 9.05 11.01 -21.63
C PHE A 17 8.41 12.24 -21.02
N LEU A 18 7.09 12.29 -21.09
CA LEU A 18 6.25 13.26 -20.39
C LEU A 18 5.50 12.49 -19.30
N LEU A 19 5.83 12.78 -18.05
CA LEU A 19 5.36 12.01 -16.90
C LEU A 19 4.36 12.84 -16.09
N GLN A 20 3.19 12.24 -15.83
CA GLN A 20 2.15 12.77 -14.97
C GLN A 20 2.00 11.95 -13.69
N ASP A 21 1.09 12.37 -12.81
CA ASP A 21 0.69 11.65 -11.61
C ASP A 21 0.29 10.20 -11.89
N GLY A 22 0.75 9.30 -11.03
CA GLY A 22 0.36 7.89 -11.09
C GLY A 22 -1.10 7.67 -10.74
N GLY A 23 -1.70 8.56 -9.94
CA GLY A 23 -3.10 8.59 -9.56
C GLY A 23 -4.05 8.79 -10.74
N VAL A 24 -3.60 9.31 -11.89
CA VAL A 24 -4.40 9.35 -13.12
C VAL A 24 -4.71 7.94 -13.65
N ILE A 25 -3.78 6.99 -13.45
CA ILE A 25 -3.86 5.63 -14.00
C ILE A 25 -4.19 4.61 -12.90
N ALA A 26 -3.65 4.79 -11.70
CA ALA A 26 -3.73 3.82 -10.61
C ALA A 26 -3.68 4.49 -9.22
N ASN A 27 -4.81 5.04 -8.80
CA ASN A 27 -4.98 5.61 -7.45
C ASN A 27 -5.03 4.53 -6.34
N ASN A 28 -5.26 3.27 -6.71
CA ASN A 28 -4.98 2.10 -5.86
C ASN A 28 -4.00 1.16 -6.59
N PRO A 29 -2.68 1.30 -6.36
CA PRO A 29 -1.67 0.54 -7.10
C PRO A 29 -1.54 -0.92 -6.65
N THR A 30 -2.41 -1.41 -5.75
CA THR A 30 -2.31 -2.78 -5.20
C THR A 30 -2.32 -3.84 -6.30
N ALA A 31 -3.19 -3.70 -7.31
CA ALA A 31 -3.24 -4.60 -8.47
C ALA A 31 -1.93 -4.66 -9.25
N ILE A 32 -1.35 -3.50 -9.50
CA ILE A 32 -0.08 -3.38 -10.21
C ILE A 32 1.02 -4.03 -9.38
N GLY A 33 1.11 -3.70 -8.08
CA GLY A 33 2.15 -4.25 -7.21
C GLY A 33 2.07 -5.77 -7.07
N VAL A 34 0.86 -6.34 -6.94
CA VAL A 34 0.65 -7.80 -6.92
C VAL A 34 1.04 -8.43 -8.25
N HIS A 35 0.66 -7.82 -9.37
CA HIS A 35 1.02 -8.31 -10.70
C HIS A 35 2.53 -8.31 -10.92
N GLU A 36 3.22 -7.21 -10.61
CA GLU A 36 4.68 -7.09 -10.75
C GLU A 36 5.41 -8.08 -9.83
N ALA A 37 4.96 -8.24 -8.59
CA ALA A 37 5.53 -9.22 -7.67
C ALA A 37 5.39 -10.66 -8.19
N LYS A 38 4.27 -10.98 -8.85
CA LYS A 38 4.09 -12.28 -9.51
C LYS A 38 4.98 -12.48 -10.73
N LEU A 39 5.33 -11.41 -11.45
CA LEU A 39 6.31 -11.51 -12.54
C LEU A 39 7.72 -11.80 -12.01
N LEU A 40 8.08 -11.21 -10.88
CA LEU A 40 9.38 -11.45 -10.23
C LEU A 40 9.46 -12.80 -9.54
N TRP A 41 8.37 -13.22 -8.88
CA TRP A 41 8.28 -14.48 -8.13
C TRP A 41 6.99 -15.25 -8.49
N PRO A 42 6.95 -15.91 -9.66
CA PRO A 42 5.74 -16.59 -10.14
C PRO A 42 5.23 -17.67 -9.18
N ASP A 43 6.16 -18.47 -8.65
CA ASP A 43 5.87 -19.64 -7.83
C ASP A 43 5.64 -19.31 -6.35
N GLU A 44 6.03 -18.12 -5.90
CA GLU A 44 5.90 -17.73 -4.50
C GLU A 44 4.49 -17.28 -4.15
N ARG A 45 4.02 -17.69 -2.97
CA ARG A 45 2.74 -17.23 -2.44
C ARG A 45 2.92 -15.92 -1.67
N PHE A 46 1.92 -15.05 -1.78
CA PHE A 46 1.89 -13.84 -0.96
C PHE A 46 1.60 -14.20 0.48
N HIS A 47 2.49 -13.77 1.37
CA HIS A 47 2.28 -13.94 2.81
C HIS A 47 1.39 -12.84 3.39
N CYS A 48 1.63 -11.59 2.99
CA CYS A 48 0.87 -10.45 3.46
C CYS A 48 0.92 -9.33 2.43
N VAL A 49 -0.23 -8.72 2.15
CA VAL A 49 -0.42 -7.56 1.29
C VAL A 49 -1.19 -6.53 2.10
N VAL A 50 -0.56 -5.40 2.40
CA VAL A 50 -1.20 -4.29 3.10
C VAL A 50 -1.42 -3.14 2.13
N SER A 51 -2.68 -2.75 1.95
CA SER A 51 -3.06 -1.61 1.11
C SER A 51 -3.57 -0.48 2.00
N VAL A 52 -2.93 0.67 1.93
CA VAL A 52 -3.27 1.85 2.76
C VAL A 52 -3.90 2.92 1.87
N GLY A 53 -5.10 3.36 2.24
CA GLY A 53 -5.81 4.44 1.57
C GLY A 53 -5.72 5.76 2.34
N ASN A 54 -5.92 6.87 1.63
CA ASN A 54 -5.89 8.23 2.19
C ASN A 54 -7.21 8.64 2.87
N GLY A 55 -8.19 7.73 2.94
CA GLY A 55 -9.48 7.95 3.57
C GLY A 55 -10.64 7.87 2.58
N ARG A 56 -11.83 7.56 3.10
CA ARG A 56 -13.10 7.58 2.36
C ARG A 56 -14.12 8.47 3.07
N SER A 57 -14.76 9.37 2.33
CA SER A 57 -15.82 10.21 2.89
C SER A 57 -17.16 9.48 2.82
N VAL A 58 -17.93 9.50 3.92
CA VAL A 58 -19.24 8.80 4.01
C VAL A 58 -20.31 9.49 3.16
N CYS A 59 -20.16 10.79 2.85
CA CYS A 59 -21.13 11.56 2.06
C CYS A 59 -21.33 11.06 0.62
N TYR A 60 -20.50 10.13 0.14
CA TYR A 60 -20.61 9.55 -1.20
C TYR A 60 -21.54 8.33 -1.30
N LEU A 61 -21.91 7.69 -0.18
CA LEU A 61 -22.63 6.40 -0.22
C LEU A 61 -24.14 6.51 0.04
N ASP A 62 -24.62 7.60 0.66
CA ASP A 62 -26.04 7.78 1.00
C ASP A 62 -26.79 8.74 0.06
N SER A 63 -26.18 9.12 -1.07
CA SER A 63 -26.75 10.11 -2.00
C SER A 63 -27.15 9.50 -3.35
N GLU A 64 -28.04 8.50 -3.35
CA GLU A 64 -28.93 8.31 -4.52
C GLU A 64 -29.97 9.44 -4.62
N GLU A 65 -30.05 10.33 -3.62
CA GLU A 65 -31.01 11.45 -3.58
C GLU A 65 -30.41 12.82 -3.23
N ALA A 66 -29.08 12.98 -3.12
CA ALA A 66 -28.53 14.32 -2.91
C ALA A 66 -28.41 15.06 -4.25
N GLU A 67 -29.33 16.00 -4.44
CA GLU A 67 -29.30 17.07 -5.43
C GLU A 67 -27.88 17.36 -5.94
N THR A 68 -27.68 17.18 -7.24
CA THR A 68 -26.50 17.69 -7.94
C THR A 68 -26.26 19.14 -7.52
N PRO A 69 -25.16 19.49 -6.82
CA PRO A 69 -24.80 20.88 -6.69
C PRO A 69 -24.41 21.32 -8.10
N ALA A 70 -25.31 22.02 -8.78
CA ALA A 70 -25.17 22.41 -10.18
C ALA A 70 -23.94 23.31 -10.46
N ASN A 71 -23.17 23.68 -9.43
CA ASN A 71 -22.05 24.62 -9.47
C ASN A 71 -20.75 24.06 -8.89
N LEU A 72 -20.41 22.79 -9.12
CA LEU A 72 -19.03 22.33 -8.88
C LEU A 72 -18.09 22.92 -9.93
N GLY A 73 -16.96 23.48 -9.48
CA GLY A 73 -15.94 24.06 -10.35
C GLY A 73 -15.34 23.02 -11.31
N PRO A 74 -14.76 23.42 -12.45
CA PRO A 74 -14.13 22.48 -13.39
C PRO A 74 -13.07 21.58 -12.73
N LEU A 75 -12.33 22.12 -11.75
CA LEU A 75 -11.32 21.40 -10.97
C LEU A 75 -11.96 20.30 -10.09
N GLU A 76 -13.06 20.60 -9.41
CA GLU A 76 -13.77 19.65 -8.54
C GLU A 76 -14.42 18.55 -9.38
N LYS A 77 -14.96 18.89 -10.55
CA LYS A 77 -15.49 17.91 -11.51
C LYS A 77 -14.39 17.00 -12.05
N PHE A 78 -13.21 17.55 -12.33
CA PHE A 78 -12.07 16.78 -12.82
C PHE A 78 -11.48 15.86 -11.74
N ASN A 79 -11.27 16.36 -10.53
CA ASN A 79 -10.87 15.55 -9.37
C ASN A 79 -11.89 14.44 -9.12
N ARG A 80 -13.19 14.74 -9.21
CA ARG A 80 -14.24 13.72 -9.10
C ARG A 80 -14.21 12.70 -10.24
N ILE A 81 -13.87 13.10 -11.46
CA ILE A 81 -13.67 12.15 -12.57
C ILE A 81 -12.44 11.29 -12.30
N ILE A 82 -11.33 11.83 -11.80
CA ILE A 82 -10.16 11.02 -11.42
C ILE A 82 -10.54 10.06 -10.30
N ASP A 83 -11.19 10.54 -9.24
CA ASP A 83 -11.61 9.73 -8.09
C ASP A 83 -12.66 8.67 -8.46
N SER A 84 -13.58 8.97 -9.39
CA SER A 84 -14.58 8.01 -9.90
C SER A 84 -14.03 7.07 -10.99
N ALA A 85 -13.08 7.52 -11.80
CA ALA A 85 -12.45 6.71 -12.85
C ALA A 85 -11.38 5.77 -12.28
N THR A 86 -10.88 6.05 -11.08
CA THR A 86 -9.89 5.20 -10.40
C THR A 86 -10.54 4.48 -9.24
N ASP A 87 -11.31 3.45 -9.59
CA ASP A 87 -12.10 2.64 -8.66
C ASP A 87 -11.20 1.93 -7.62
N THR A 88 -10.87 2.65 -6.55
CA THR A 88 -10.05 2.13 -5.46
C THR A 88 -10.75 0.98 -4.74
N GLU A 89 -12.09 0.96 -4.77
CA GLU A 89 -12.93 -0.09 -4.20
C GLU A 89 -13.01 -1.31 -5.15
N GLY A 90 -13.04 -1.13 -6.47
CA GLY A 90 -12.93 -2.22 -7.45
C GLY A 90 -11.63 -3.00 -7.33
N VAL A 91 -10.49 -2.31 -7.24
CA VAL A 91 -9.20 -2.97 -6.95
C VAL A 91 -9.23 -3.64 -5.57
N HIS A 92 -9.89 -3.04 -4.58
CA HIS A 92 -10.06 -3.67 -3.27
C HIS A 92 -10.90 -4.94 -3.33
N MET A 93 -12.02 -4.96 -4.04
CA MET A 93 -12.89 -6.12 -4.24
C MET A 93 -12.16 -7.23 -5.00
N CYS A 94 -11.54 -6.91 -6.14
CA CYS A 94 -10.75 -7.88 -6.89
C CYS A 94 -9.64 -8.50 -6.04
N MET A 95 -8.96 -7.70 -5.21
CA MET A 95 -7.93 -8.24 -4.31
C MET A 95 -8.50 -9.07 -3.17
N HIS A 96 -9.67 -8.70 -2.66
CA HIS A 96 -10.36 -9.45 -1.63
C HIS A 96 -10.85 -10.81 -2.14
N ASP A 97 -11.28 -10.90 -3.41
CA ASP A 97 -11.72 -12.14 -4.05
C ASP A 97 -10.56 -13.05 -4.47
N LEU A 98 -9.44 -12.47 -4.93
CA LEU A 98 -8.32 -13.22 -5.49
C LEU A 98 -7.29 -13.65 -4.45
N LEU A 99 -7.16 -12.92 -3.34
CA LEU A 99 -6.20 -13.21 -2.28
C LEU A 99 -6.89 -13.85 -1.07
N ASP A 100 -6.17 -14.72 -0.38
CA ASP A 100 -6.71 -15.40 0.81
C ASP A 100 -7.09 -14.39 1.92
N GLN A 101 -8.13 -14.70 2.70
CA GLN A 101 -8.73 -13.84 3.72
C GLN A 101 -7.74 -13.31 4.80
N ASN A 102 -6.59 -13.97 4.96
CA ASN A 102 -5.55 -13.63 5.93
C ASN A 102 -4.26 -13.07 5.29
N VAL A 103 -4.29 -12.80 3.99
CA VAL A 103 -3.15 -12.24 3.24
C VAL A 103 -3.41 -10.77 2.96
N TYR A 104 -4.63 -10.38 2.61
CA TYR A 104 -4.92 -9.01 2.18
C TYR A 104 -5.57 -8.14 3.26
N TYR A 105 -4.91 -7.03 3.59
CA TYR A 105 -5.36 -6.06 4.59
C TYR A 105 -5.51 -4.66 3.99
N ARG A 106 -6.76 -4.22 3.77
CA ARG A 106 -7.07 -2.84 3.38
C ARG A 106 -7.27 -1.95 4.61
N LEU A 107 -6.46 -0.92 4.75
CA LEU A 107 -6.55 0.11 5.79
C LEU A 107 -6.97 1.43 5.13
N ASN A 108 -8.25 1.77 5.23
CA ASN A 108 -8.80 2.99 4.63
C ASN A 108 -9.71 3.69 5.65
N PRO A 109 -9.25 4.77 6.31
CA PRO A 109 -10.03 5.43 7.35
C PRO A 109 -11.27 6.14 6.81
N TYR A 110 -12.30 6.27 7.63
CA TYR A 110 -13.41 7.16 7.30
C TYR A 110 -13.03 8.58 7.68
N VAL A 111 -13.19 9.52 6.76
CA VAL A 111 -12.95 10.94 7.01
C VAL A 111 -14.25 11.69 7.22
N THR A 112 -14.22 12.62 8.18
CA THR A 112 -15.39 13.43 8.56
C THR A 112 -15.80 14.41 7.46
N PHE A 113 -14.83 14.93 6.72
CA PHE A 113 -15.06 15.91 5.66
C PHE A 113 -14.49 15.42 4.32
N PRO A 114 -15.07 15.84 3.18
CA PRO A 114 -14.41 15.72 1.90
C PRO A 114 -13.28 16.76 1.82
N TYR A 115 -12.04 16.30 1.92
CA TYR A 115 -10.87 17.17 1.82
C TYR A 115 -10.38 17.24 0.38
N GLY A 116 -10.00 18.44 -0.08
CA GLY A 116 -9.29 18.62 -1.34
C GLY A 116 -7.85 18.12 -1.25
N LEU A 117 -7.22 17.85 -2.40
CA LEU A 117 -5.81 17.45 -2.47
C LEU A 117 -4.86 18.55 -1.96
N ASP A 118 -5.28 19.81 -2.06
CA ASP A 118 -4.58 21.02 -1.63
C ASP A 118 -5.02 21.55 -0.26
N GLU A 119 -5.65 20.71 0.58
CA GLU A 119 -6.04 21.12 1.93
C GLU A 119 -4.81 21.42 2.79
N ILE A 120 -4.73 22.65 3.32
CA ILE A 120 -3.63 23.14 4.15
C ILE A 120 -4.08 23.74 5.47
N ASP A 121 -5.39 23.82 5.77
CA ASP A 121 -5.89 24.35 7.03
C ASP A 121 -5.43 23.47 8.20
N PRO A 122 -4.63 23.99 9.15
CA PRO A 122 -4.14 23.22 10.29
C PRO A 122 -5.25 22.53 11.09
N LYS A 123 -6.43 23.16 11.21
CA LYS A 123 -7.56 22.56 11.94
C LYS A 123 -8.13 21.34 11.23
N ARG A 124 -8.19 21.39 9.89
CA ARG A 124 -8.65 20.26 9.06
C ARG A 124 -7.64 19.13 9.04
N LEU A 125 -6.34 19.45 8.97
CA LEU A 125 -5.27 18.46 9.10
C LEU A 125 -5.29 17.79 10.48
N GLU A 126 -5.53 18.55 11.55
CA GLU A 126 -5.70 17.98 12.90
C GLU A 126 -6.91 17.04 12.96
N GLN A 127 -8.03 17.42 12.32
CA GLN A 127 -9.20 16.55 12.23
C GLN A 127 -8.90 15.25 11.46
N MET A 128 -8.18 15.31 10.33
CA MET A 128 -7.74 14.09 9.61
C MET A 128 -6.93 13.15 10.50
N GLN A 129 -6.01 13.69 11.30
CA GLN A 129 -5.22 12.89 12.24
C GLN A 129 -6.10 12.25 13.32
N ASN A 130 -7.12 12.98 13.80
CA ASN A 130 -8.06 12.45 14.78
C ASN A 130 -8.92 11.32 14.19
N ASP A 131 -9.38 11.48 12.96
CA ASP A 131 -10.12 10.46 12.20
C ASP A 131 -9.27 9.19 12.03
N ALA A 132 -8.00 9.34 11.66
CA ALA A 132 -7.05 8.23 11.54
C ALA A 132 -6.81 7.52 12.88
N LYS A 133 -6.59 8.27 13.97
CA LYS A 133 -6.43 7.71 15.33
C LYS A 133 -7.67 6.93 15.75
N LEU A 134 -8.87 7.45 15.47
CA LEU A 134 -10.13 6.78 15.78
C LEU A 134 -10.27 5.49 14.96
N TYR A 135 -9.90 5.52 13.67
CA TYR A 135 -9.89 4.33 12.82
C TYR A 135 -8.96 3.24 13.36
N VAL A 136 -7.74 3.61 13.77
CA VAL A 136 -6.76 2.67 14.36
C VAL A 136 -7.32 2.04 15.63
N ARG A 137 -7.96 2.83 16.51
CA ARG A 137 -8.59 2.31 17.73
C ARG A 137 -9.70 1.31 17.42
N ARG A 138 -10.60 1.65 16.50
CA ARG A 138 -11.73 0.79 16.08
C ARG A 138 -11.27 -0.50 15.40
N ASN A 139 -10.22 -0.43 14.58
CA ASN A 139 -9.71 -1.55 13.79
C ASN A 139 -8.43 -2.16 14.38
N SER A 140 -8.23 -2.00 15.69
CA SER A 140 -6.99 -2.41 16.35
C SER A 140 -6.68 -3.90 16.18
N THR A 141 -7.71 -4.76 16.16
CA THR A 141 -7.57 -6.20 15.87
C THR A 141 -7.01 -6.44 14.47
N LYS A 142 -7.62 -5.84 13.44
CA LYS A 142 -7.18 -5.97 12.05
C LYS A 142 -5.73 -5.50 11.85
N ILE A 143 -5.36 -4.38 12.47
CA ILE A 143 -4.00 -3.84 12.39
C ILE A 143 -3.01 -4.77 13.10
N LYS A 144 -3.39 -5.30 14.27
CA LYS A 144 -2.56 -6.28 14.99
C LYS A 144 -2.38 -7.57 14.19
N GLU A 145 -3.42 -8.08 13.55
CA GLU A 145 -3.33 -9.26 12.68
C GLU A 145 -2.37 -9.01 11.51
N ALA A 146 -2.52 -7.88 10.81
CA ALA A 146 -1.61 -7.50 9.72
C ALA A 146 -0.15 -7.39 10.21
N ALA A 147 0.06 -6.76 11.38
CA ALA A 147 1.38 -6.62 11.99
C ALA A 147 1.98 -7.98 12.39
N SER A 148 1.20 -8.85 13.02
CA SER A 148 1.62 -10.20 13.37
C SER A 148 2.04 -10.98 12.13
N ARG A 149 1.25 -10.91 11.05
CA ARG A 149 1.60 -11.55 9.78
C ARG A 149 2.90 -11.03 9.19
N LEU A 150 3.11 -9.72 9.17
CA LEU A 150 4.37 -9.14 8.68
C LEU A 150 5.57 -9.60 9.52
N LEU A 151 5.40 -9.72 10.84
CA LEU A 151 6.48 -10.11 11.77
C LEU A 151 6.78 -11.62 11.78
N GLU A 152 5.79 -12.48 11.50
CA GLU A 152 6.01 -13.94 11.32
C GLU A 152 7.10 -14.21 10.26
N VAL A 153 7.10 -13.42 9.18
CA VAL A 153 8.08 -13.54 8.10
C VAL A 153 9.44 -13.05 8.53
N MET A 154 9.56 -11.99 9.34
CA MET A 154 10.87 -11.51 9.79
C MET A 154 11.63 -12.59 10.57
N ILE A 155 10.92 -13.44 11.31
CA ILE A 155 11.55 -14.57 12.01
C ILE A 155 12.05 -15.61 10.99
N PHE A 156 11.23 -15.97 9.99
CA PHE A 156 11.61 -16.95 8.95
C PHE A 156 12.69 -16.43 7.98
N PHE A 157 12.58 -15.18 7.52
CA PHE A 157 13.54 -14.55 6.61
C PHE A 157 14.88 -14.27 7.30
N SER A 158 14.89 -13.90 8.59
CA SER A 158 16.17 -13.78 9.32
C SER A 158 16.92 -15.12 9.32
N PHE A 159 16.22 -16.23 9.57
CA PHE A 159 16.79 -17.58 9.44
C PHE A 159 17.17 -17.93 8.00
N PHE A 160 16.34 -17.62 7.00
CA PHE A 160 16.56 -18.00 5.61
C PHE A 160 17.63 -17.16 4.91
N CYS A 161 17.62 -15.83 5.02
CA CYS A 161 18.69 -14.97 4.51
C CYS A 161 20.01 -15.29 5.19
N PHE A 162 20.03 -15.55 6.51
CA PHE A 162 21.26 -15.95 7.19
C PHE A 162 21.80 -17.27 6.62
N LYS A 163 20.93 -18.28 6.46
CA LYS A 163 21.32 -19.57 5.86
C LYS A 163 21.78 -19.42 4.41
N TYR A 164 21.05 -18.67 3.59
CA TYR A 164 21.37 -18.41 2.18
C TYR A 164 22.68 -17.63 2.02
N GLN A 165 22.96 -16.67 2.92
CA GLN A 165 24.18 -15.89 2.93
C GLN A 165 25.38 -16.72 3.41
N VAL A 166 25.21 -17.57 4.43
CA VAL A 166 26.23 -18.55 4.86
C VAL A 166 26.53 -19.54 3.75
N ASP A 167 25.52 -20.11 3.10
CA ASP A 167 25.69 -21.09 2.02
C ASP A 167 26.38 -20.46 0.79
N ASN A 168 26.04 -19.21 0.43
CA ASN A 168 26.74 -18.46 -0.63
C ASN A 168 28.21 -18.15 -0.27
N ILE A 169 28.50 -17.79 0.98
CA ILE A 169 29.87 -17.53 1.44
C ILE A 169 30.70 -18.82 1.41
N CYS A 170 30.14 -19.93 1.89
CA CYS A 170 30.79 -21.24 1.90
C CYS A 170 31.09 -21.76 0.49
N GLN A 171 30.14 -21.60 -0.44
CA GLN A 171 30.34 -21.98 -1.84
C GLN A 171 31.41 -21.12 -2.54
N ARG A 172 31.49 -19.82 -2.23
CA ARG A 172 32.51 -18.92 -2.79
C ARG A 172 33.93 -19.18 -2.28
N HIS A 173 34.09 -19.72 -1.07
CA HIS A 173 35.41 -19.86 -0.44
C HIS A 173 35.91 -21.31 -0.31
N LYS A 174 35.19 -22.32 -0.85
CA LYS A 174 35.54 -23.76 -0.72
C LYS A 174 35.90 -24.16 0.72
N ILE A 175 35.15 -23.61 1.68
CA ILE A 175 35.34 -23.86 3.11
C ILE A 175 34.93 -25.32 3.39
N GLY A 176 35.81 -26.07 4.06
CA GLY A 176 35.60 -27.49 4.34
C GLY A 176 34.47 -27.73 5.35
N GLU A 177 33.79 -28.88 5.25
CA GLU A 177 32.57 -29.22 6.01
C GLU A 177 32.70 -29.04 7.54
N LYS A 178 33.90 -29.24 8.10
CA LYS A 178 34.18 -29.05 9.54
C LYS A 178 34.11 -27.59 10.01
N GLU A 179 34.44 -26.62 9.16
CA GLU A 179 34.35 -25.18 9.51
C GLU A 179 32.91 -24.67 9.39
N ILE A 180 32.11 -25.26 8.50
CA ILE A 180 30.68 -24.97 8.34
C ILE A 180 29.90 -25.36 9.60
N GLU A 181 30.25 -26.48 10.22
CA GLU A 181 29.57 -26.99 11.43
C GLU A 181 29.85 -26.13 12.68
N VAL A 182 31.07 -25.57 12.78
CA VAL A 182 31.46 -24.63 13.85
C VAL A 182 30.74 -23.28 13.69
N LEU A 183 30.57 -22.78 12.46
CA LEU A 183 29.83 -21.54 12.19
C LEU A 183 28.34 -21.70 12.49
N LYS A 184 27.75 -22.86 12.15
CA LYS A 184 26.37 -23.20 12.50
C LYS A 184 26.17 -23.30 14.02
N GLN A 185 27.09 -23.94 14.76
CA GLN A 185 27.02 -24.04 16.22
C GLN A 185 27.19 -22.70 16.96
N LYS A 186 28.08 -21.82 16.49
CA LYS A 186 28.22 -20.47 17.08
C LYS A 186 27.01 -19.56 16.86
N SER A 187 26.18 -19.84 15.83
CA SER A 187 24.97 -19.07 15.55
C SER A 187 23.74 -19.46 16.40
N ILE A 188 23.76 -20.63 17.06
CA ILE A 188 22.67 -21.08 17.95
C ILE A 188 22.71 -20.36 19.32
N LEU A 189 23.77 -19.59 19.59
CA LEU A 189 24.00 -18.90 20.86
C LEU A 189 23.60 -17.40 20.86
N TRP A 190 22.93 -16.91 19.81
CA TRP A 190 22.35 -15.56 19.74
C TRP A 190 20.88 -15.58 19.35
#